data_AF-A0A9N9HKU5-F1
#
_entry.id   AF-A0A9N9HKU5-F1
#
_cell.length_a   1.000
_cell.length_b   1.000
_cell.length_c   1.000
_cell.angle_alpha   90.00
_cell.angle_beta   90.00
_cell.angle_gamma   90.00
#
_symmetry.space_group_name_H-M   'P 1'
#
loop_
_entity.id
_entity.type
_entity.pdbx_description
1 polymer ?
#
loop_
_entity_poly.entity_id
_entity_poly.type
_entity_poly.pdbx_seq_one_letter_code
_entity_poly.pdbx_strand_id
1 'polypeptide(L)'
;LKDSICAVYQTPVLENDGAVFNVVCDSGKCSPRNDQALCEMLRLLVSKNNLKFTVFIETPSKAFSDWTFPKVCQLYGISNDPNPDIDVFPPFSCGSADLNSDKSKAVIKHLMAEIKLRQDVTPLNKANEATKSIYSYCYLASGVSLYKDNFKLIPEKLIEGRNGQGNLDYAVECRSTGRVLGVIEVKKEDFMKGFAQASGKPSFKLSEPVTVVYKDENLQAKVGKVLGQIVWILEEAQRPVKVLEESSEIKRVRSTGDLTGKSDK
;
A
#
# COMPACT_ATOMS: atom_id res chain seq x y z
N LEU A 1 -13.63 29.96 -2.70
CA LEU A 1 -12.51 29.74 -3.67
C LEU A 1 -12.01 28.31 -3.63
N LYS A 2 -11.57 27.79 -2.47
CA LYS A 2 -11.17 26.38 -2.31
C LYS A 2 -12.24 25.42 -2.83
N ASP A 3 -13.48 25.55 -2.34
CA ASP A 3 -14.59 24.67 -2.74
C ASP A 3 -14.91 24.77 -4.24
N SER A 4 -14.86 25.99 -4.80
CA SER A 4 -15.08 26.22 -6.24
C SER A 4 -14.02 25.53 -7.09
N ILE A 5 -12.76 25.55 -6.65
CA ILE A 5 -11.65 24.86 -7.31
C ILE A 5 -11.82 23.35 -7.16
N CYS A 6 -12.14 22.84 -5.97
CA CYS A 6 -12.42 21.42 -5.73
C CYS A 6 -13.52 20.90 -6.66
N ALA A 7 -14.61 21.66 -6.80
CA ALA A 7 -15.74 21.31 -7.64
C ALA A 7 -15.38 21.22 -9.13
N VAL A 8 -14.50 22.10 -9.63
CA VAL A 8 -14.06 22.12 -11.03
C VAL A 8 -13.12 20.97 -11.35
N TYR A 9 -12.18 20.66 -10.46
CA TYR A 9 -11.12 19.67 -10.73
C TYR A 9 -11.42 18.24 -10.25
N GLN A 10 -12.55 18.02 -9.56
CA GLN A 10 -13.01 16.71 -9.07
C GLN A 10 -11.89 15.89 -8.40
N THR A 11 -11.00 16.56 -7.67
CA THR A 11 -9.92 15.90 -6.93
C THR A 11 -10.38 15.66 -5.49
N PRO A 12 -10.85 14.45 -5.13
CA PRO A 12 -11.27 14.12 -3.77
C PRO A 12 -10.15 14.31 -2.73
N VAL A 13 -8.91 14.42 -3.19
CA VAL A 13 -7.69 14.66 -2.42
C VAL A 13 -7.67 16.06 -1.74
N LEU A 14 -8.51 17.00 -2.20
CA LEU A 14 -8.52 18.38 -1.69
C LEU A 14 -9.34 18.59 -0.42
N GLU A 15 -10.29 17.68 -0.12
CA GLU A 15 -11.33 17.97 0.88
C GLU A 15 -10.82 17.92 2.31
N ASN A 16 -9.87 17.05 2.65
CA ASN A 16 -9.50 16.82 4.05
C ASN A 16 -7.97 16.83 4.25
N ASP A 17 -7.38 17.89 4.78
CA ASP A 17 -6.08 17.87 5.51
C ASP A 17 -4.74 18.00 4.77
N GLY A 18 -4.68 18.58 3.57
CA GLY A 18 -3.39 18.74 2.90
C GLY A 18 -3.24 19.99 2.04
N ALA A 19 -4.14 20.18 1.08
CA ALA A 19 -3.88 21.09 -0.03
C ALA A 19 -3.49 22.51 0.39
N VAL A 20 -2.28 22.89 0.00
CA VAL A 20 -1.70 24.21 0.14
C VAL A 20 -2.04 25.02 -1.09
N PHE A 21 -2.71 26.15 -0.86
CA PHE A 21 -2.93 27.16 -1.88
C PHE A 21 -1.70 28.06 -1.91
N ASN A 22 -0.97 28.03 -3.01
CA ASN A 22 0.05 29.02 -3.29
C ASN A 22 -0.42 29.92 -4.42
N VAL A 23 -0.30 31.21 -4.23
CA VAL A 23 -0.60 32.20 -5.25
C VAL A 23 0.70 32.86 -5.65
N VAL A 24 1.01 32.80 -6.95
CA VAL A 24 2.15 33.50 -7.53
C VAL A 24 1.63 34.70 -8.31
N CYS A 25 2.22 35.85 -8.03
CA CYS A 25 1.97 37.11 -8.70
C CYS A 25 3.30 37.82 -8.95
N ASP A 26 3.28 38.95 -9.66
CA ASP A 26 4.49 39.71 -9.99
C ASP A 26 5.26 40.19 -8.75
N SER A 27 4.59 40.28 -7.59
CA SER A 27 5.21 40.61 -6.31
C SER A 27 5.70 39.42 -5.49
N GLY A 28 5.69 38.21 -6.05
CA GLY A 28 6.22 36.99 -5.43
C GLY A 28 5.19 35.90 -5.15
N LYS A 29 5.66 34.80 -4.54
CA LYS A 29 4.85 33.67 -4.10
C LYS A 29 4.31 33.95 -2.69
N CYS A 30 3.01 33.76 -2.50
CA CYS A 30 2.34 33.87 -1.21
C CYS A 30 1.47 32.63 -0.95
N SER A 31 1.30 32.27 0.32
CA SER A 31 0.64 31.02 0.72
C SER A 31 -0.42 31.31 1.79
N PRO A 32 -1.57 31.93 1.42
CA PRO A 32 -2.61 32.27 2.39
C PRO A 32 -3.16 31.00 3.05
N ARG A 33 -3.20 30.98 4.39
CA ARG A 33 -3.65 29.82 5.17
C ARG A 33 -5.04 29.98 5.76
N ASN A 34 -5.60 31.19 5.69
CA ASN A 34 -6.92 31.54 6.19
C ASN A 34 -7.53 32.68 5.36
N ASP A 35 -8.81 32.96 5.59
CA ASP A 35 -9.57 33.96 4.84
C ASP A 35 -9.00 35.37 4.99
N GLN A 36 -8.49 35.70 6.17
CA GLN A 36 -7.89 37.02 6.44
C GLN A 36 -6.64 37.24 5.57
N ALA A 37 -5.71 36.28 5.55
CA ALA A 37 -4.51 36.35 4.74
C ALA A 37 -4.82 36.35 3.23
N LEU A 38 -5.85 35.61 2.81
CA LEU A 38 -6.34 35.66 1.43
C LEU A 38 -6.91 37.04 1.10
N CYS A 39 -7.73 37.62 1.97
CA CYS A 39 -8.29 38.96 1.79
C CYS A 39 -7.19 40.03 1.70
N GLU A 40 -6.19 39.98 2.57
CA GLU A 40 -5.06 40.91 2.56
C GLU A 40 -4.26 40.82 1.26
N MET A 41 -3.99 39.60 0.79
CA MET A 41 -3.33 39.39 -0.48
C MET A 41 -4.14 39.92 -1.66
N LEU A 42 -5.45 39.64 -1.72
CA LEU A 42 -6.32 40.15 -2.78
C LEU A 42 -6.38 41.68 -2.78
N ARG A 43 -6.43 42.32 -1.61
CA ARG A 43 -6.36 43.78 -1.48
C ARG A 43 -5.04 44.35 -2.01
N LEU A 44 -3.93 43.67 -1.76
CA LEU A 44 -2.60 44.06 -2.26
C LEU A 44 -2.49 43.93 -3.79
N LEU A 45 -3.14 42.93 -4.38
CA LEU A 45 -3.19 42.77 -5.84
C LEU A 45 -4.01 43.90 -6.49
N VAL A 46 -5.16 44.22 -5.90
CA VAL A 46 -6.02 45.33 -6.36
C VAL A 46 -5.30 46.68 -6.25
N SER A 47 -4.61 46.96 -5.14
CA SER A 47 -3.89 48.23 -4.96
C SER A 47 -2.73 48.42 -5.95
N LYS A 48 -2.17 47.33 -6.45
CA LYS A 48 -1.12 47.32 -7.48
C LYS A 48 -1.65 47.27 -8.91
N ASN A 49 -2.97 47.33 -9.10
CA ASN A 49 -3.65 47.13 -10.39
C ASN A 49 -3.25 45.81 -11.08
N ASN A 50 -2.88 44.80 -10.29
CA ASN A 50 -2.50 43.47 -10.79
C ASN A 50 -3.68 42.51 -10.64
N LEU A 51 -4.43 42.33 -11.72
CA LEU A 51 -5.63 41.49 -11.73
C LEU A 51 -5.37 40.06 -12.19
N LYS A 52 -4.10 39.69 -12.42
CA LYS A 52 -3.70 38.36 -12.86
C LYS A 52 -2.82 37.69 -11.81
N PHE A 53 -3.19 36.49 -11.40
CA PHE A 53 -2.38 35.66 -10.53
C PHE A 53 -2.54 34.19 -10.93
N THR A 54 -1.53 33.39 -10.62
CA THR A 54 -1.54 31.94 -10.84
C THR A 54 -1.71 31.25 -9.51
N VAL A 55 -2.67 30.34 -9.42
CA VAL A 55 -2.88 29.49 -8.24
C VAL A 55 -2.23 28.14 -8.49
N PHE A 56 -1.31 27.74 -7.60
CA PHE A 56 -0.80 26.39 -7.49
C PHE A 56 -1.47 25.71 -6.31
N ILE A 57 -2.02 24.53 -6.59
CA ILE A 57 -2.56 23.65 -5.57
C ILE A 57 -1.49 22.60 -5.33
N GLU A 58 -0.79 22.72 -4.21
CA GLU A 58 0.20 21.73 -3.80
C GLU A 58 -0.44 20.83 -2.75
N THR A 59 -0.56 19.54 -3.01
CA THR A 59 -0.73 18.57 -1.93
C THR A 59 0.63 18.47 -1.23
N PRO A 60 0.75 18.83 0.05
CA PRO A 60 2.01 18.71 0.75
C PRO A 60 2.41 17.24 0.69
N SER A 61 3.55 16.99 0.07
CA SER A 61 4.17 15.68 0.03
C SER A 61 4.51 15.30 1.48
N LYS A 62 3.62 14.54 2.12
CA LYS A 62 3.94 13.89 3.39
C LYS A 62 4.92 12.76 3.13
N ALA A 63 5.86 12.52 4.05
CA ALA A 63 6.70 11.34 3.95
C ALA A 63 5.78 10.11 3.96
N PHE A 64 6.19 9.06 3.27
CA PHE A 64 5.37 7.85 3.17
C PHE A 64 5.01 7.25 4.55
N SER A 65 5.91 7.46 5.51
CA SER A 65 5.77 7.11 6.92
C SER A 65 4.68 7.85 7.69
N ASP A 66 4.16 8.96 7.17
CA ASP A 66 3.22 9.84 7.87
C ASP A 66 1.77 9.55 7.45
N TRP A 67 1.57 8.64 6.50
CA TRP A 67 0.25 8.18 6.09
C TRP A 67 -0.28 7.13 7.06
N THR A 68 -1.46 7.40 7.62
CA THR A 68 -2.20 6.43 8.41
C THR A 68 -3.09 5.59 7.51
N PHE A 69 -3.37 4.34 7.91
CA PHE A 69 -4.22 3.44 7.15
C PHE A 69 -5.62 4.02 6.84
N PRO A 70 -6.35 4.64 7.80
CA PRO A 70 -7.61 5.31 7.49
C PRO A 70 -7.49 6.38 6.41
N LYS A 71 -6.40 7.16 6.43
CA LYS A 71 -6.19 8.22 5.44
C LYS A 71 -5.91 7.66 4.06
N VAL A 72 -5.16 6.57 3.98
CA VAL A 72 -4.91 5.86 2.71
C VAL A 72 -6.20 5.27 2.17
N CYS A 73 -7.01 4.62 3.01
CA CYS A 73 -8.31 4.08 2.60
C CYS A 73 -9.24 5.16 2.03
N GLN A 74 -9.31 6.32 2.69
CA GLN A 74 -10.06 7.48 2.19
C GLN A 74 -9.53 7.95 0.82
N LEU A 75 -8.21 8.11 0.69
CA LEU A 75 -7.58 8.65 -0.52
C LEU A 75 -7.74 7.77 -1.76
N TYR A 76 -7.70 6.46 -1.58
CA TYR A 76 -7.83 5.49 -2.66
C TYR A 76 -9.26 4.99 -2.84
N GLY A 77 -10.22 5.52 -2.08
CA GLY A 77 -11.64 5.10 -2.15
C GLY A 77 -11.85 3.65 -1.75
N ILE A 78 -11.00 3.11 -0.87
CA ILE A 78 -11.06 1.73 -0.37
C ILE A 78 -12.18 1.57 0.65
N SER A 79 -12.37 2.57 1.52
CA SER A 79 -13.43 2.57 2.52
C SER A 79 -13.84 4.00 2.89
N ASN A 80 -15.13 4.16 3.20
CA ASN A 80 -15.70 5.39 3.76
C ASN A 80 -15.78 5.36 5.29
N ASP A 81 -15.38 4.25 5.93
CA ASP A 81 -15.27 4.16 7.38
C ASP A 81 -14.20 5.16 7.87
N PRO A 82 -14.46 5.99 8.90
CA PRO A 82 -13.46 6.87 9.48
C PRO A 82 -12.30 6.13 10.17
N ASN A 83 -12.49 4.87 10.56
CA ASN A 83 -11.49 4.02 11.19
C ASN A 83 -11.54 2.58 10.61
N PRO A 84 -11.21 2.41 9.32
CA PRO A 84 -11.24 1.11 8.67
C PRO A 84 -10.16 0.19 9.24
N ASP A 85 -10.47 -1.10 9.33
CA ASP A 85 -9.51 -2.16 9.59
C ASP A 85 -9.12 -2.85 8.27
N ILE A 86 -8.23 -3.83 8.31
CA ILE A 86 -7.78 -4.60 7.14
C ILE A 86 -8.90 -5.44 6.51
N ASP A 87 -10.06 -5.56 7.16
CA ASP A 87 -11.26 -6.22 6.63
C ASP A 87 -11.93 -5.52 5.45
N VAL A 88 -11.53 -4.30 5.16
CA VAL A 88 -11.86 -3.64 3.89
C VAL A 88 -11.35 -4.41 2.67
N PHE A 89 -10.32 -5.25 2.83
CA PHE A 89 -9.85 -6.15 1.78
C PHE A 89 -10.54 -7.51 1.87
N PRO A 90 -10.94 -8.09 0.72
CA PRO A 90 -11.54 -9.42 0.73
C PRO A 90 -10.53 -10.44 1.26
N PRO A 91 -11.00 -11.44 2.05
CA PRO A 91 -10.14 -12.51 2.50
C PRO A 91 -9.69 -13.38 1.32
N PHE A 92 -8.42 -13.76 1.36
CA PHE A 92 -7.78 -14.67 0.42
C PHE A 92 -7.35 -15.91 1.18
N SER A 93 -7.89 -17.05 0.76
CA SER A 93 -7.57 -18.36 1.32
C SER A 93 -6.20 -18.81 0.83
N CYS A 94 -5.18 -18.62 1.66
CA CYS A 94 -3.84 -19.11 1.37
C CYS A 94 -3.70 -20.58 1.77
N GLY A 95 -3.27 -21.41 0.82
CA GLY A 95 -2.87 -22.79 1.08
C GLY A 95 -1.47 -22.89 1.70
N SER A 96 -0.97 -24.13 1.77
CA SER A 96 0.42 -24.43 2.13
C SER A 96 0.95 -25.44 1.12
N ALA A 97 2.08 -25.12 0.48
CA ALA A 97 2.73 -26.02 -0.45
C ALA A 97 3.29 -27.24 0.28
N ASP A 98 3.34 -28.38 -0.42
CA ASP A 98 4.03 -29.57 0.07
C ASP A 98 5.54 -29.38 -0.07
N LEU A 99 6.25 -29.37 1.06
CA LEU A 99 7.70 -29.19 1.13
C LEU A 99 8.47 -30.51 1.34
N ASN A 100 7.87 -31.66 0.99
CA ASN A 100 8.49 -32.98 1.14
C ASN A 100 9.53 -33.34 0.07
N SER A 101 9.66 -32.55 -1.00
CA SER A 101 10.69 -32.77 -2.02
C SER A 101 12.11 -32.62 -1.44
N ASP A 102 13.10 -33.31 -2.01
CA ASP A 102 14.50 -33.21 -1.55
C ASP A 102 15.04 -31.78 -1.66
N LYS A 103 14.65 -31.06 -2.72
CA LYS A 103 14.97 -29.65 -2.91
C LYS A 103 14.39 -28.79 -1.78
N SER A 104 13.11 -28.96 -1.47
CA SER A 104 12.42 -28.21 -0.41
C SER A 104 13.00 -28.53 0.98
N LYS A 105 13.29 -29.81 1.27
CA LYS A 105 13.96 -30.24 2.51
C LYS A 105 15.34 -29.62 2.67
N ALA A 106 16.12 -29.54 1.59
CA ALA A 106 17.43 -28.89 1.60
C ALA A 106 17.31 -27.39 1.91
N VAL A 107 16.34 -26.69 1.30
CA VAL A 107 16.07 -25.27 1.58
C VAL A 107 15.61 -25.05 3.03
N ILE A 108 14.71 -25.88 3.56
CA ILE A 108 14.29 -25.81 4.97
C ILE A 108 15.49 -25.98 5.90
N LYS A 109 16.35 -26.96 5.63
CA LYS A 109 17.56 -27.20 6.44
C LYS A 109 18.49 -25.98 6.43
N HIS A 110 18.69 -25.37 5.26
CA HIS A 110 19.46 -24.14 5.13
C HIS A 110 18.83 -23.00 5.93
N LEU A 111 17.54 -22.73 5.72
CA LEU A 111 16.80 -21.69 6.42
C LEU A 111 16.87 -21.85 7.95
N MET A 112 16.74 -23.08 8.44
CA MET A 112 16.86 -23.38 9.86
C MET A 112 18.25 -23.07 10.41
N ALA A 113 19.31 -23.42 9.68
CA ALA A 113 20.69 -23.08 10.07
C ALA A 113 20.90 -21.56 10.07
N GLU A 114 20.34 -20.88 9.07
CA GLU A 114 20.45 -19.43 8.90
C GLU A 114 19.75 -18.66 10.03
N ILE A 115 18.55 -19.10 10.42
CA ILE A 115 17.79 -18.55 11.56
C ILE A 115 18.53 -18.79 12.88
N LYS A 116 19.04 -20.01 13.11
CA LYS A 116 19.77 -20.33 14.35
C LYS A 116 21.03 -19.48 14.51
N LEU A 117 21.85 -19.39 13.46
CA LEU A 117 23.04 -18.56 13.46
C LEU A 117 22.72 -17.10 13.82
N ARG A 118 21.67 -16.52 13.21
CA ARG A 118 21.24 -15.15 13.49
C ARG A 118 20.72 -14.97 14.91
N GLN A 119 20.08 -16.00 15.48
CA GLN A 119 19.63 -15.96 16.87
C GLN A 119 20.81 -15.91 17.84
N ASP A 120 21.88 -16.65 17.56
CA ASP A 120 23.07 -16.70 18.40
C ASP A 120 23.80 -15.35 18.46
N VAL A 121 23.77 -14.60 17.35
CA VAL A 121 24.48 -13.31 17.24
C VAL A 121 23.57 -12.08 17.39
N THR A 122 22.25 -12.20 17.22
CA THR A 122 21.29 -11.09 17.23
C THR A 122 19.94 -11.49 17.83
N PRO A 123 19.78 -11.30 19.16
CA PRO A 123 18.56 -11.68 19.87
C PRO A 123 17.30 -10.92 19.40
N LEU A 124 16.23 -11.66 19.12
CA LEU A 124 14.94 -11.11 18.65
C LEU A 124 14.12 -10.38 19.72
N ASN A 125 14.41 -10.60 21.01
CA ASN A 125 13.64 -9.99 22.12
C ASN A 125 13.79 -8.46 22.21
N LYS A 126 14.82 -7.89 21.58
CA LYS A 126 15.01 -6.43 21.45
C LYS A 126 15.02 -5.99 19.98
N ALA A 127 14.52 -6.83 19.07
CA ALA A 127 14.57 -6.56 17.64
C ALA A 127 13.78 -5.29 17.28
N ASN A 128 14.48 -4.34 16.65
CA ASN A 128 13.86 -3.25 15.93
C ASN A 128 13.42 -3.74 14.53
N GLU A 129 12.88 -2.84 13.73
CA GLU A 129 12.42 -3.13 12.36
C GLU A 129 13.53 -3.73 11.49
N ALA A 130 14.73 -3.15 11.52
CA ALA A 130 15.89 -3.64 10.78
C ALA A 130 16.26 -5.08 11.16
N THR A 131 16.28 -5.40 12.45
CA THR A 131 16.52 -6.77 12.91
C THR A 131 15.45 -7.72 12.39
N LYS A 132 14.16 -7.36 12.47
CA LYS A 132 13.08 -8.21 11.92
C LYS A 132 13.20 -8.38 10.41
N SER A 133 13.62 -7.32 9.71
CA SER A 133 13.80 -7.33 8.26
C SER A 133 14.82 -8.38 7.82
N ILE A 134 15.91 -8.56 8.58
CA ILE A 134 16.89 -9.64 8.35
C ILE A 134 16.25 -11.04 8.41
N TYR A 135 15.38 -11.30 9.40
CA TYR A 135 14.70 -12.60 9.51
C TYR A 135 13.68 -12.78 8.38
N SER A 136 12.88 -11.74 8.08
CA SER A 136 11.95 -11.74 6.94
C SER A 136 12.66 -12.06 5.63
N TYR A 137 13.83 -11.47 5.40
CA TYR A 137 14.66 -11.75 4.24
C TYR A 137 15.03 -13.24 4.13
N CYS A 138 15.39 -13.91 5.23
CA CYS A 138 15.74 -15.33 5.20
C CYS A 138 14.60 -16.20 4.66
N TYR A 139 13.37 -15.93 5.11
CA TYR A 139 12.17 -16.63 4.63
C TYR A 139 11.89 -16.33 3.16
N LEU A 140 11.90 -15.06 2.76
CA LEU A 140 11.63 -14.63 1.40
C LEU A 140 12.67 -15.18 0.42
N ALA A 141 13.96 -15.07 0.75
CA ALA A 141 15.05 -15.60 -0.04
C ALA A 141 14.93 -17.12 -0.21
N SER A 142 14.61 -17.85 0.88
CA SER A 142 14.39 -19.29 0.84
C SER A 142 13.22 -19.67 -0.07
N GLY A 143 12.07 -19.01 0.05
CA GLY A 143 10.90 -19.26 -0.80
C GLY A 143 11.18 -18.97 -2.27
N VAL A 144 11.77 -17.79 -2.57
CA VAL A 144 12.14 -17.41 -3.94
C VAL A 144 13.22 -18.33 -4.51
N SER A 145 14.14 -18.86 -3.70
CA SER A 145 15.20 -19.77 -4.18
C SER A 145 14.66 -21.04 -4.84
N LEU A 146 13.47 -21.51 -4.41
CA LEU A 146 12.80 -22.67 -4.99
C LEU A 146 12.32 -22.40 -6.42
N TYR A 147 12.07 -21.13 -6.75
CA TYR A 147 11.58 -20.63 -8.04
C TYR A 147 12.50 -19.55 -8.63
N LYS A 148 13.81 -19.64 -8.37
CA LYS A 148 14.80 -18.59 -8.69
C LYS A 148 14.88 -18.22 -10.17
N ASP A 149 14.49 -19.13 -11.06
CA ASP A 149 14.50 -18.92 -12.51
C ASP A 149 13.27 -18.11 -12.97
N ASN A 150 12.19 -18.14 -12.17
CA ASN A 150 10.92 -17.46 -12.47
C ASN A 150 10.82 -16.12 -11.72
N PHE A 151 11.37 -16.07 -10.50
CA PHE A 151 11.22 -14.93 -9.59
C PHE A 151 12.56 -14.39 -9.10
N LYS A 152 12.55 -13.11 -8.74
CA LYS A 152 13.65 -12.44 -8.03
C LYS A 152 13.11 -11.66 -6.85
N LEU A 153 13.88 -11.67 -5.77
CA LEU A 153 13.65 -10.83 -4.61
C LEU A 153 14.44 -9.52 -4.82
N ILE A 154 13.75 -8.39 -4.69
CA ILE A 154 14.32 -7.05 -4.82
C ILE A 154 14.26 -6.39 -3.45
N PRO A 155 15.40 -6.11 -2.80
CA PRO A 155 15.43 -5.27 -1.61
C PRO A 155 15.19 -3.80 -1.98
N GLU A 156 14.62 -3.02 -1.07
CA GLU A 156 14.46 -1.56 -1.20
C GLU A 156 13.79 -1.15 -2.52
N LYS A 157 12.66 -1.80 -2.84
CA LYS A 157 11.96 -1.54 -4.10
C LYS A 157 11.25 -0.19 -4.00
N LEU A 158 11.69 0.78 -4.82
CA LEU A 158 10.96 2.02 -5.02
C LEU A 158 9.59 1.73 -5.65
N ILE A 159 8.54 2.15 -4.96
CA ILE A 159 7.16 2.15 -5.43
C ILE A 159 6.70 3.59 -5.61
N GLU A 160 6.16 3.87 -6.80
CA GLU A 160 5.61 5.17 -7.15
C GLU A 160 4.10 5.04 -7.41
N GLY A 161 3.36 6.05 -6.97
CA GLY A 161 1.93 6.17 -7.16
C GLY A 161 1.51 7.63 -7.31
N ARG A 162 0.24 7.84 -7.68
CA ARG A 162 -0.33 9.18 -7.90
C ARG A 162 -0.17 10.12 -6.70
N ASN A 163 -0.11 9.56 -5.49
CA ASN A 163 -0.10 10.30 -4.24
C ASN A 163 1.25 10.25 -3.50
N GLY A 164 2.31 9.73 -4.13
CA GLY A 164 3.64 9.70 -3.53
C GLY A 164 4.52 8.56 -4.03
N GLN A 165 5.75 8.54 -3.53
CA GLN A 165 6.72 7.48 -3.78
C GLN A 165 7.44 7.10 -2.50
N GLY A 166 7.91 5.85 -2.41
CA GLY A 166 8.67 5.37 -1.28
C GLY A 166 9.25 3.98 -1.54
N ASN A 167 10.34 3.67 -0.86
CA ASN A 167 10.88 2.32 -0.88
C ASN A 167 10.07 1.43 0.06
N LEU A 168 9.84 0.19 -0.36
CA LEU A 168 9.40 -0.89 0.50
C LEU A 168 10.57 -1.84 0.73
N ASP A 169 10.62 -2.46 1.92
CA ASP A 169 11.73 -3.34 2.32
C ASP A 169 12.04 -4.39 1.25
N TYR A 170 11.01 -5.07 0.72
CA TYR A 170 11.18 -6.08 -0.31
C TYR A 170 10.05 -6.09 -1.35
N ALA A 171 10.38 -6.57 -2.55
CA ALA A 171 9.40 -6.96 -3.56
C ALA A 171 9.80 -8.29 -4.21
N VAL A 172 8.80 -9.10 -4.55
CA VAL A 172 8.98 -10.28 -5.40
C VAL A 172 8.54 -9.92 -6.81
N GLU A 173 9.43 -10.07 -7.77
CA GLU A 173 9.21 -9.70 -9.17
C GLU A 173 9.36 -10.91 -10.09
N CYS A 174 8.45 -11.05 -11.05
CA CYS A 174 8.54 -12.02 -12.12
C CYS A 174 9.66 -11.63 -13.10
N ARG A 175 10.62 -12.53 -13.34
CA ARG A 175 11.77 -12.25 -14.20
C ARG A 175 11.40 -12.05 -15.66
N SER A 176 10.45 -12.83 -16.17
CA SER A 176 10.06 -12.78 -17.59
C SER A 176 9.24 -11.55 -17.94
N THR A 177 8.45 -11.02 -16.99
CA THR A 177 7.51 -9.91 -17.26
C THR A 177 7.88 -8.61 -16.56
N GLY A 178 8.79 -8.64 -15.58
CA GLY A 178 9.07 -7.49 -14.71
C GLY A 178 7.92 -7.11 -13.76
N ARG A 179 6.84 -7.90 -13.72
CA ARG A 179 5.67 -7.61 -12.88
C ARG A 179 5.97 -7.91 -11.42
N VAL A 180 5.61 -6.97 -10.53
CA VAL A 180 5.65 -7.16 -9.08
C VAL A 180 4.47 -8.05 -8.67
N LEU A 181 4.78 -9.18 -8.03
CA LEU A 181 3.78 -10.13 -7.54
C LEU A 181 3.39 -9.85 -6.09
N GLY A 182 4.33 -9.36 -5.30
CA GLY A 182 4.12 -9.05 -3.90
C GLY A 182 5.11 -8.00 -3.44
N VAL A 183 4.66 -7.15 -2.53
CA VAL A 183 5.49 -6.19 -1.81
C VAL A 183 5.42 -6.51 -0.32
N ILE A 184 6.51 -6.27 0.38
CA ILE A 184 6.66 -6.60 1.79
C ILE A 184 7.21 -5.37 2.48
N GLU A 185 6.49 -4.91 3.50
CA GLU A 185 6.93 -3.89 4.45
C GLU A 185 7.02 -4.54 5.82
N VAL A 186 8.18 -4.44 6.45
CA VAL A 186 8.47 -5.00 7.75
C VAL A 186 8.20 -3.94 8.80
N LYS A 187 7.49 -4.33 9.86
CA LYS A 187 7.20 -3.45 11.00
C LYS A 187 7.50 -4.16 12.31
N LYS A 188 7.95 -3.39 13.30
CA LYS A 188 8.14 -3.93 14.65
C LYS A 188 6.81 -4.35 15.26
N GLU A 189 5.86 -3.44 15.35
CA GLU A 189 4.57 -3.65 16.04
C GLU A 189 3.41 -3.02 15.27
N ASP A 190 3.63 -1.88 14.59
CA ASP A 190 2.61 -1.14 13.85
C ASP A 190 2.35 -1.74 12.46
N PHE A 191 1.61 -2.85 12.45
CA PHE A 191 1.21 -3.54 11.23
C PHE A 191 0.33 -2.67 10.31
N MET A 192 -0.54 -1.83 10.88
CA MET A 192 -1.42 -0.95 10.12
C MET A 192 -0.65 0.11 9.34
N LYS A 193 0.43 0.64 9.92
CA LYS A 193 1.35 1.52 9.21
C LYS A 193 2.03 0.82 8.04
N GLY A 194 2.49 -0.41 8.23
CA GLY A 194 3.05 -1.22 7.13
C GLY A 194 2.03 -1.46 6.02
N PHE A 195 0.77 -1.74 6.39
CA PHE A 195 -0.31 -1.84 5.43
C PHE A 195 -0.57 -0.53 4.69
N ALA A 196 -0.69 0.60 5.38
CA ALA A 196 -0.87 1.92 4.76
C ALA A 196 0.21 2.21 3.71
N GLN A 197 1.44 1.81 4.01
CA GLN A 197 2.58 1.91 3.11
C GLN A 197 2.50 0.90 1.94
N ALA A 198 1.87 -0.25 2.10
CA ALA A 198 1.62 -1.15 0.97
C ALA A 198 0.36 -0.77 0.15
N SER A 199 -0.64 -0.12 0.77
CA SER A 199 -2.05 -0.01 0.37
C SER A 199 -2.36 0.65 -0.97
N GLY A 200 -1.37 1.17 -1.72
CA GLY A 200 -1.54 1.57 -3.11
C GLY A 200 -1.56 0.39 -4.12
N LYS A 201 -1.35 -0.85 -3.66
CA LYS A 201 -1.17 -2.05 -4.50
C LYS A 201 -1.92 -3.33 -4.09
N PRO A 202 -2.18 -3.66 -2.79
CA PRO A 202 -2.81 -4.92 -2.43
C PRO A 202 -4.28 -4.95 -2.85
N SER A 203 -4.73 -6.11 -3.33
CA SER A 203 -6.14 -6.35 -3.72
C SER A 203 -6.88 -7.30 -2.76
N PHE A 204 -6.17 -7.89 -1.79
CA PHE A 204 -6.69 -8.89 -0.86
C PHE A 204 -5.83 -8.99 0.41
N LYS A 205 -6.39 -9.59 1.48
CA LYS A 205 -5.66 -9.95 2.72
C LYS A 205 -5.69 -11.46 2.96
N LEU A 206 -4.73 -12.02 3.69
CA LEU A 206 -4.80 -13.42 4.11
C LEU A 206 -5.97 -13.64 5.09
N SER A 207 -6.71 -14.74 4.91
CA SER A 207 -7.83 -15.10 5.80
C SER A 207 -7.38 -15.38 7.24
N GLU A 208 -6.18 -15.96 7.41
CA GLU A 208 -5.59 -16.24 8.71
C GLU A 208 -4.09 -15.84 8.72
N PRO A 209 -3.65 -14.96 9.62
CA PRO A 209 -2.23 -14.64 9.76
C PRO A 209 -1.47 -15.82 10.38
N VAL A 210 -0.24 -16.07 9.91
CA VAL A 210 0.65 -17.08 10.51
C VAL A 210 1.72 -16.41 11.34
N THR A 211 1.71 -16.70 12.63
CA THR A 211 2.68 -16.19 13.60
C THR A 211 3.75 -17.24 13.89
N VAL A 212 5.01 -16.88 13.69
CA VAL A 212 6.15 -17.68 14.15
C VAL A 212 6.66 -17.10 15.46
N VAL A 213 6.51 -17.88 16.52
CA VAL A 213 7.05 -17.56 17.85
C VAL A 213 8.37 -18.31 18.02
N TYR A 214 9.43 -17.57 18.37
CA TYR A 214 10.78 -18.09 18.53
C TYR A 214 10.98 -18.75 19.91
N LYS A 215 11.94 -19.69 19.99
CA LYS A 215 12.17 -20.60 21.14
C LYS A 215 11.02 -21.57 21.43
N ASP A 216 10.18 -21.80 20.44
CA ASP A 216 9.17 -22.83 20.47
C ASP A 216 9.80 -24.18 20.12
N GLU A 217 9.46 -25.24 20.86
CA GLU A 217 9.93 -26.61 20.58
C GLU A 217 9.55 -27.07 19.17
N ASN A 218 8.50 -26.49 18.58
CA ASN A 218 8.00 -26.75 17.26
C ASN A 218 8.49 -25.75 16.19
N LEU A 219 9.61 -25.07 16.42
CA LEU A 219 10.16 -24.05 15.51
C LEU A 219 10.28 -24.56 14.06
N GLN A 220 10.75 -25.79 13.84
CA GLN A 220 10.92 -26.34 12.50
C GLN A 220 9.58 -26.47 11.75
N ALA A 221 8.51 -26.94 12.41
CA ALA A 221 7.21 -27.02 11.75
C ALA A 221 6.62 -25.63 11.50
N LYS A 222 6.81 -24.66 12.41
CA LYS A 222 6.38 -23.27 12.20
C LYS A 222 7.12 -22.61 11.03
N VAL A 223 8.43 -22.83 10.93
CA VAL A 223 9.26 -22.38 9.81
C VAL A 223 8.78 -23.03 8.50
N GLY A 224 8.54 -24.34 8.52
CA GLY A 224 7.97 -25.07 7.39
C GLY A 224 6.60 -24.53 6.96
N LYS A 225 5.72 -24.20 7.90
CA LYS A 225 4.40 -23.64 7.63
C LYS A 225 4.48 -22.29 6.94
N VAL A 226 5.31 -21.35 7.44
CA VAL A 226 5.48 -20.04 6.79
C VAL A 226 6.10 -20.18 5.41
N LEU A 227 7.16 -20.99 5.29
CA LEU A 227 7.78 -21.23 3.99
C LEU A 227 6.78 -21.87 3.02
N GLY A 228 5.96 -22.81 3.48
CA GLY A 228 4.93 -23.47 2.69
C GLY A 228 3.89 -22.50 2.14
N GLN A 229 3.48 -21.49 2.92
CA GLN A 229 2.58 -20.43 2.45
C GLN A 229 3.23 -19.53 1.42
N ILE A 230 4.48 -19.10 1.64
CA ILE A 230 5.23 -18.28 0.68
C ILE A 230 5.34 -19.03 -0.66
N VAL A 231 5.76 -20.30 -0.60
CA VAL A 231 5.90 -21.17 -1.78
C VAL A 231 4.56 -21.36 -2.48
N TRP A 232 3.48 -21.57 -1.73
CA TRP A 232 2.14 -21.70 -2.30
C TRP A 232 1.68 -20.43 -3.04
N ILE A 233 1.92 -19.24 -2.47
CA ILE A 233 1.61 -17.97 -3.15
C ILE A 233 2.41 -17.84 -4.45
N LEU A 234 3.68 -18.23 -4.45
CA LEU A 234 4.52 -18.22 -5.65
C LEU A 234 4.05 -19.25 -6.70
N GLU A 235 3.52 -20.40 -6.28
CA GLU A 235 2.89 -21.39 -7.17
C GLU A 235 1.62 -20.85 -7.80
N GLU A 236 0.71 -20.27 -7.00
CA GLU A 236 -0.52 -19.67 -7.49
C GLU A 236 -0.25 -18.54 -8.49
N ALA A 237 0.76 -17.71 -8.24
CA ALA A 237 1.14 -16.63 -9.16
C ALA A 237 1.63 -17.13 -10.54
N GLN A 238 2.01 -18.41 -10.66
CA GLN A 238 2.40 -19.03 -11.92
C GLN A 238 1.23 -19.65 -12.68
N ARG A 239 0.06 -19.82 -12.01
CA ARG A 239 -1.07 -20.46 -12.65
C ARG A 239 -1.63 -19.54 -13.74
N PRO A 240 -1.95 -20.08 -14.92
CA PRO A 240 -2.61 -19.30 -15.95
C PRO A 240 -3.94 -18.79 -15.39
N VAL A 241 -4.20 -17.50 -15.57
CA VAL A 241 -5.51 -16.92 -15.28
C VAL A 241 -6.51 -17.63 -16.18
N LYS A 242 -7.34 -18.50 -15.61
CA LYS A 242 -8.55 -18.94 -16.31
C LYS A 242 -9.34 -17.66 -16.58
N VAL A 243 -9.59 -17.37 -17.86
CA VAL A 243 -10.46 -16.24 -18.25
C VAL A 243 -11.75 -16.41 -17.46
N LEU A 244 -11.95 -15.55 -16.47
CA LEU A 244 -13.22 -15.46 -15.76
C LEU A 244 -14.14 -14.70 -16.72
N GLU A 245 -14.74 -15.42 -17.67
CA GLU A 245 -15.96 -14.95 -18.28
C GLU A 245 -17.00 -14.81 -17.16
N GLU A 246 -17.67 -13.64 -17.15
CA GLU A 246 -18.87 -13.32 -16.38
C GLU A 246 -18.72 -13.05 -14.87
N SER A 247 -18.40 -11.80 -14.55
CA SER A 247 -19.15 -11.03 -13.52
C SER A 247 -18.85 -9.53 -13.61
N SER A 248 -18.86 -8.97 -14.82
CA SER A 248 -18.98 -7.52 -15.02
C SER A 248 -20.44 -7.16 -15.28
N GLU A 249 -21.32 -7.45 -14.32
CA GLU A 249 -22.55 -6.68 -14.13
C GLU A 249 -22.47 -5.95 -12.80
N ILE A 250 -21.64 -4.90 -12.77
CA ILE A 250 -21.87 -3.80 -11.85
C ILE A 250 -23.22 -3.23 -12.26
N LYS A 251 -24.29 -3.62 -11.55
CA LYS A 251 -25.60 -2.98 -11.63
C LYS A 251 -25.41 -1.50 -11.33
N ARG A 252 -25.22 -0.73 -12.39
CA ARG A 252 -25.37 0.71 -12.43
C ARG A 252 -26.83 0.96 -12.05
N VAL A 253 -27.09 1.22 -10.78
CA VAL A 253 -28.38 1.73 -10.30
C VAL A 253 -28.59 3.05 -11.04
N ARG A 254 -29.38 3.00 -12.13
CA ARG A 254 -29.95 4.19 -12.73
C ARG A 254 -30.94 4.74 -11.72
N SER A 255 -30.56 5.83 -11.07
CA SER A 255 -31.53 6.74 -10.49
C SER A 255 -32.34 7.33 -11.65
N THR A 256 -33.54 6.81 -11.87
CA THR A 256 -34.59 7.54 -12.59
C THR A 256 -35.19 8.52 -11.59
N GLY A 257 -34.70 9.76 -11.66
CA GLY A 257 -35.44 10.89 -11.12
C GLY A 257 -36.63 11.14 -12.03
N ASP A 258 -37.84 10.84 -11.54
CA ASP A 258 -39.06 11.30 -12.18
C ASP A 258 -39.20 12.80 -11.95
N LEU A 259 -38.96 13.57 -13.01
CA LEU A 259 -39.47 14.91 -13.17
C LEU A 259 -40.12 15.06 -14.54
N THR A 260 -41.24 15.78 -14.51
CA THR A 260 -42.10 16.29 -15.61
C THR A 260 -43.20 15.31 -16.08
N GLY A 261 -44.46 15.70 -16.23
CA GLY A 261 -45.09 17.02 -16.15
C GLY A 261 -46.60 16.90 -16.38
N LYS A 262 -47.31 17.99 -16.05
CA LYS A 262 -48.73 18.27 -16.37
C LYS A 262 -49.06 18.01 -17.84
N SER A 263 -50.22 17.42 -18.17
CA SER A 263 -51.46 18.15 -18.55
C SER A 263 -52.58 17.23 -19.07
N ASP A 264 -53.82 17.70 -18.83
CA ASP A 264 -55.07 17.57 -19.61
C ASP A 264 -55.83 16.22 -19.72
N LYS A 265 -56.86 16.06 -18.86
CA LYS A 265 -58.28 16.15 -19.26
C LYS A 265 -59.19 16.25 -18.04
#